data_AF-A0A1V9UEL0-F1
#
_entry.id   AF-A0A1V9UEL0-F1
#
_cell.length_a   1.000
_cell.length_b   1.000
_cell.length_c   1.000
_cell.angle_alpha   90.00
_cell.angle_beta   90.00
_cell.angle_gamma   90.00
#
_symmetry.space_group_name_H-M   'P 1'
#
loop_
_entity.id
_entity.type
_entity.pdbx_description
1 polymer ?
#
loop_
_entity_poly.entity_id
_entity_poly.type
_entity_poly.pdbx_seq_one_letter_code
_entity_poly.pdbx_strand_id
1 'polypeptide(L)'
;MNGGRSGAPRSGIEGSIAWLPTLLGGRPKKREDLVRQPRTRRPQSLWLVIVDASASTRRNQALSHAKGLLAHVFDDAYRQRARLALLTACGGNARWQHQGLKAGKALQPWVDALGAGGGTPLFDAIGQAGQWLAQRHKRYPAESQRVLILTDGRVKQVPSLEAFDCPSLLIDIERAPIRLGRAAEIARQLNAEYRHIDTLK
;
A
#
# COMPACT_ATOMS: atom_id res chain seq x y z
N MET A 1 36.29 14.27 -10.07
CA MET A 1 36.03 13.64 -11.39
C MET A 1 34.91 12.63 -11.21
N ASN A 2 33.76 12.90 -11.82
CA ASN A 2 32.53 12.11 -11.77
C ASN A 2 32.67 10.79 -12.53
N GLY A 3 32.21 9.67 -11.94
CA GLY A 3 32.10 8.37 -12.60
C GLY A 3 30.72 7.76 -12.36
N GLY A 4 29.71 8.32 -13.03
CA GLY A 4 28.31 7.90 -12.93
C GLY A 4 28.06 6.52 -13.53
N ARG A 5 27.42 5.66 -12.73
CA ARG A 5 26.82 4.39 -13.12
C ARG A 5 25.68 4.63 -14.12
N SER A 6 25.88 4.31 -15.40
CA SER A 6 24.80 4.12 -16.37
C SER A 6 25.07 2.87 -17.18
N GLY A 7 24.27 1.83 -16.92
CA GLY A 7 24.30 0.57 -17.65
C GLY A 7 23.91 0.78 -19.12
N ALA A 8 24.56 0.02 -20.00
CA ALA A 8 24.37 0.09 -21.45
C ALA A 8 22.89 -0.09 -21.85
N PRO A 9 22.35 0.76 -22.76
CA PRO A 9 21.02 0.56 -23.30
C PRO A 9 21.03 -0.67 -24.22
N ARG A 10 20.22 -1.68 -23.89
CA ARG A 10 19.96 -2.84 -24.76
C ARG A 10 18.88 -2.48 -25.78
N SER A 11 19.07 -2.91 -27.03
CA SER A 11 18.07 -2.77 -28.08
C SER A 11 16.82 -3.58 -27.70
N GLY A 12 15.68 -2.90 -27.62
CA GLY A 12 14.37 -3.49 -27.36
C GLY A 12 13.43 -3.12 -28.50
N ILE A 13 12.63 -4.08 -28.96
CA ILE A 13 11.88 -4.00 -30.22
C ILE A 13 10.65 -3.07 -30.13
N GLU A 14 10.16 -2.77 -28.92
CA GLU A 14 9.00 -1.90 -28.70
C GLU A 14 9.20 -0.87 -27.57
N GLY A 15 9.53 0.38 -27.95
CA GLY A 15 9.71 1.50 -27.02
C GLY A 15 9.73 2.85 -27.76
N SER A 16 9.52 3.95 -27.03
CA SER A 16 9.69 5.32 -27.56
C SER A 16 11.14 5.54 -28.00
N ILE A 17 11.32 6.28 -29.10
CA ILE A 17 12.64 6.57 -29.65
C ILE A 17 13.39 7.48 -28.67
N ALA A 18 14.58 7.07 -28.26
CA ALA A 18 15.50 7.88 -27.49
C ALA A 18 16.25 8.81 -28.45
N TRP A 19 15.65 9.96 -28.78
CA TRP A 19 16.19 10.88 -29.79
C TRP A 19 17.61 11.35 -29.49
N LEU A 20 17.93 11.66 -28.23
CA LEU A 20 19.26 12.17 -27.87
C LEU A 20 20.37 11.12 -28.12
N PRO A 21 20.30 9.87 -27.59
CA PRO A 21 21.24 8.81 -27.97
C PRO A 21 21.25 8.48 -29.46
N THR A 22 20.08 8.51 -30.12
CA THR A 22 19.95 8.23 -31.55
C THR A 22 20.73 9.25 -32.38
N LEU A 23 20.58 10.55 -32.08
CA LEU A 23 21.26 11.62 -32.82
C LEU A 23 22.74 11.73 -32.49
N LEU A 24 23.16 11.33 -31.28
CA LEU A 24 24.57 11.21 -30.92
C LEU A 24 25.28 10.09 -31.68
N GLY A 25 24.54 9.07 -32.14
CA GLY A 25 25.03 8.04 -33.06
C GLY A 25 25.09 8.47 -34.53
N GLY A 26 24.70 9.71 -34.85
CA GLY A 26 24.62 10.24 -36.20
C GLY A 26 23.19 10.40 -36.72
N ARG A 27 23.04 10.79 -37.99
CA ARG A 27 21.72 10.92 -38.64
C ARG A 27 21.18 9.52 -38.98
N PRO A 28 20.12 9.02 -38.33
CA PRO A 28 19.61 7.68 -38.60
C PRO A 28 19.09 7.60 -40.04
N LYS A 29 19.53 6.60 -40.80
CA LYS A 29 19.07 6.35 -42.18
C LYS A 29 18.18 5.12 -42.25
N LYS A 30 18.30 4.21 -41.29
CA LYS A 30 17.53 2.97 -41.20
C LYS A 30 16.85 2.86 -39.84
N ARG A 31 15.78 2.05 -39.77
CA ARG A 31 15.02 1.85 -38.53
C ARG A 31 15.84 1.18 -37.41
N GLU A 32 16.87 0.45 -37.77
CA GLU A 32 17.83 -0.20 -36.85
C GLU A 32 18.75 0.80 -36.13
N ASP A 33 18.96 1.99 -36.71
CA ASP A 33 19.79 3.07 -36.12
C ASP A 33 19.07 3.79 -34.96
N LEU A 34 17.77 3.55 -34.80
CA LEU A 34 16.97 4.17 -33.76
C LEU A 34 17.23 3.49 -32.41
N VAL A 35 17.94 4.19 -31.52
CA VAL A 35 18.08 3.75 -30.13
C VAL A 35 16.74 3.95 -29.45
N ARG A 36 16.09 2.85 -29.04
CA ARG A 36 14.84 2.91 -28.27
C ARG A 36 15.13 2.92 -26.79
N GLN A 37 14.38 3.74 -26.05
CA GLN A 37 14.43 3.69 -24.60
C GLN A 37 13.95 2.31 -24.14
N PRO A 38 14.70 1.60 -23.28
CA PRO A 38 14.18 0.43 -22.60
C PRO A 38 12.90 0.86 -21.90
N ARG A 39 11.79 0.17 -22.17
CA ARG A 39 10.56 0.34 -21.40
C ARG A 39 10.87 -0.13 -19.97
N THR A 40 11.40 0.73 -19.12
CA THR A 40 11.45 0.50 -17.67
C THR A 40 10.04 0.71 -17.11
N ARG A 41 9.06 -0.02 -17.66
CA ARG A 41 7.73 -0.13 -17.09
C ARG A 41 7.80 -1.28 -16.09
N ARG A 42 8.53 -1.07 -15.00
CA ARG A 42 8.26 -1.89 -13.81
C ARG A 42 6.77 -1.65 -13.48
N PRO A 43 5.96 -2.70 -13.27
CA PRO A 43 4.60 -2.50 -12.78
C PRO A 43 4.72 -1.62 -11.53
N GLN A 44 4.03 -0.48 -11.54
CA GLN A 44 3.96 0.34 -10.34
C GLN A 44 3.24 -0.52 -9.31
N SER A 45 3.84 -0.71 -8.15
CA SER A 45 3.16 -1.38 -7.04
C SER A 45 2.48 -0.32 -6.20
N LEU A 46 1.25 -0.59 -5.79
CA LEU A 46 0.48 0.28 -4.91
C LEU A 46 0.11 -0.50 -3.66
N TRP A 47 0.48 -0.01 -2.49
CA TRP A 47 0.03 -0.57 -1.23
C TRP A 47 -0.93 0.41 -0.57
N LEU A 48 -2.13 -0.08 -0.32
CA LEU A 48 -3.15 0.62 0.45
C LEU A 48 -3.09 0.11 1.88
N VAL A 49 -2.85 0.99 2.84
CA VAL A 49 -2.87 0.64 4.26
C VAL A 49 -4.07 1.30 4.92
N ILE A 50 -4.93 0.47 5.50
CA ILE A 50 -6.11 0.85 6.26
C ILE A 50 -5.78 0.61 7.72
N VAL A 51 -5.87 1.64 8.55
CA VAL A 51 -5.62 1.53 9.99
C VAL A 51 -6.86 1.94 10.78
N ASP A 52 -7.32 1.02 11.62
CA ASP A 52 -8.33 1.26 12.64
C ASP A 52 -7.70 1.94 13.85
N ALA A 53 -8.05 3.20 14.09
CA ALA A 53 -7.54 3.98 15.22
C ALA A 53 -8.55 3.98 16.38
N SER A 54 -9.07 2.80 16.76
CA SER A 54 -10.03 2.69 17.86
C SER A 54 -9.41 3.17 19.19
N ALA A 55 -10.19 3.91 19.99
CA ALA A 55 -9.79 4.37 21.33
C ALA A 55 -9.51 3.23 22.34
N SER A 56 -9.77 1.97 21.98
CA SER A 56 -9.50 0.82 22.86
C SER A 56 -8.04 0.37 22.82
N THR A 57 -7.26 0.89 21.86
CA THR A 57 -5.80 0.77 21.75
C THR A 57 -5.03 1.58 22.81
N ARG A 58 -5.70 2.04 23.87
CA ARG A 58 -5.14 2.85 24.97
C ARG A 58 -4.27 2.04 25.95
N ARG A 59 -4.25 0.71 25.84
CA ARG A 59 -3.32 -0.15 26.61
C ARG A 59 -1.96 -0.19 25.88
N ASN A 60 -1.03 0.62 26.40
CA ASN A 60 0.29 1.07 25.94
C ASN A 60 1.28 0.09 25.24
N GLN A 61 0.91 -1.11 24.81
CA GLN A 61 1.84 -2.02 24.10
C GLN A 61 1.40 -2.36 22.68
N ALA A 62 0.12 -2.69 22.44
CA ALA A 62 -0.36 -3.09 21.11
C ALA A 62 -0.17 -1.99 20.05
N LEU A 63 -0.41 -0.73 20.42
CA LEU A 63 -0.20 0.41 19.53
C LEU A 63 1.29 0.62 19.19
N SER A 64 2.20 0.42 20.14
CA SER A 64 3.64 0.55 19.91
C SER A 64 4.13 -0.49 18.89
N HIS A 65 3.70 -1.74 19.03
CA HIS A 65 4.01 -2.79 18.06
C HIS A 65 3.38 -2.52 16.69
N ALA A 66 2.13 -2.05 16.64
CA ALA A 66 1.49 -1.68 15.38
C ALA A 66 2.25 -0.55 14.66
N LYS A 67 2.71 0.47 15.40
CA LYS A 67 3.56 1.55 14.86
C LYS A 67 4.90 1.01 14.33
N GLY A 68 5.56 0.11 15.06
CA GLY A 68 6.80 -0.53 14.62
C GLY A 68 6.62 -1.37 13.35
N LEU A 69 5.54 -2.15 13.29
CA LEU A 69 5.18 -2.93 12.11
C LEU A 69 4.88 -2.04 10.90
N LEU A 70 4.11 -0.98 11.09
CA LEU A 70 3.83 -0.01 10.02
C LEU A 70 5.11 0.67 9.52
N ALA A 71 6.03 1.03 10.42
CA ALA A 71 7.32 1.59 10.03
C ALA A 71 8.13 0.61 9.16
N HIS A 72 8.17 -0.68 9.53
CA HIS A 72 8.81 -1.72 8.72
C HIS A 72 8.12 -1.91 7.36
N VAL A 73 6.79 -2.01 7.33
CA VAL A 73 6.02 -2.12 6.08
C VAL A 73 6.29 -0.93 5.17
N PHE A 74 6.36 0.28 5.72
CA PHE A 74 6.65 1.47 4.92
C PHE A 74 8.09 1.52 4.41
N ASP A 75 9.07 1.04 5.17
CA ASP A 75 10.45 0.91 4.68
C ASP A 75 10.54 -0.13 3.56
N ASP A 76 9.84 -1.25 3.67
CA ASP A 76 9.76 -2.27 2.62
C ASP A 76 9.08 -1.73 1.36
N ALA A 77 7.97 -0.99 1.52
CA ALA A 77 7.31 -0.30 0.41
C ALA A 77 8.26 0.69 -0.28
N TYR A 78 9.08 1.40 0.50
CA TYR A 78 10.09 2.31 -0.01
C TYR A 78 11.17 1.61 -0.82
N ARG A 79 11.72 0.50 -0.30
CA ARG A 79 12.70 -0.34 -1.01
C ARG A 79 12.14 -0.89 -2.31
N GLN A 80 10.87 -1.27 -2.33
CA GLN A 80 10.16 -1.77 -3.51
C GLN A 80 9.73 -0.65 -4.47
N ARG A 81 9.95 0.63 -4.11
CA ARG A 81 9.46 1.81 -4.84
C ARG A 81 7.96 1.76 -5.09
N ALA A 82 7.22 1.16 -4.16
CA ALA A 82 5.77 1.13 -4.18
C ALA A 82 5.20 2.51 -3.84
N ARG A 83 4.05 2.81 -4.43
CA ARG A 83 3.21 3.95 -4.07
C ARG A 83 2.42 3.55 -2.82
N LEU A 84 2.30 4.48 -1.88
CA LEU A 84 1.51 4.27 -0.68
C LEU A 84 0.24 5.11 -0.70
N ALA A 85 -0.86 4.48 -0.31
CA ALA A 85 -2.10 5.13 0.01
C ALA A 85 -2.48 4.75 1.45
N LEU A 86 -2.89 5.74 2.25
CA LEU A 86 -3.15 5.57 3.67
C LEU A 86 -4.55 6.05 3.98
N LEU A 87 -5.32 5.18 4.63
CA LEU A 87 -6.68 5.41 5.05
C LEU A 87 -6.78 5.14 6.55
N THR A 88 -7.26 6.11 7.32
CA THR A 88 -7.44 5.96 8.77
C THR A 88 -8.92 6.03 9.10
N ALA A 89 -9.41 5.06 9.86
CA ALA A 89 -10.74 5.09 10.45
C ALA A 89 -10.65 5.66 11.87
N CYS A 90 -11.15 6.88 12.09
CA CYS A 90 -11.03 7.58 13.38
C CYS A 90 -12.21 8.55 13.60
N GLY A 91 -12.73 8.65 14.83
CA GLY A 91 -13.66 9.73 15.19
C GLY A 91 -15.01 9.67 14.46
N GLY A 92 -15.43 8.48 14.03
CA GLY A 92 -16.70 8.27 13.32
C GLY A 92 -16.66 8.48 11.80
N ASN A 93 -15.53 8.94 11.21
CA ASN A 93 -15.36 8.97 9.75
C ASN A 93 -14.08 8.26 9.26
N ALA A 94 -14.12 7.71 8.05
CA ALA A 94 -12.93 7.24 7.36
C ALA A 94 -12.28 8.40 6.58
N ARG A 95 -10.99 8.65 6.83
CA ARG A 95 -10.26 9.79 6.25
C ARG A 95 -9.02 9.33 5.50
N TRP A 96 -8.92 9.72 4.24
CA TRP A 96 -7.69 9.61 3.45
C TRP A 96 -6.63 10.54 4.00
N GLN A 97 -5.47 9.98 4.31
CA GLN A 97 -4.34 10.74 4.84
C GLN A 97 -3.33 11.02 3.74
N HIS A 98 -3.07 10.00 2.91
CA HIS A 98 -2.17 10.10 1.78
C HIS A 98 -2.69 9.27 0.61
N GLN A 99 -2.61 9.81 -0.61
CA GLN A 99 -3.05 9.12 -1.83
C GLN A 99 -1.91 9.09 -2.86
N GLY A 100 -1.17 7.98 -2.88
CA GLY A 100 -0.22 7.68 -3.96
C GLY A 100 1.12 8.41 -3.86
N LEU A 101 1.61 8.67 -2.64
CA LEU A 101 2.95 9.17 -2.37
C LEU A 101 4.01 8.08 -2.60
N LYS A 102 5.25 8.49 -2.87
CA LYS A 102 6.40 7.58 -2.71
C LYS A 102 6.59 7.33 -1.22
N ALA A 103 6.69 6.07 -0.83
CA ALA A 103 7.01 5.71 0.55
C ALA A 103 8.26 6.46 1.03
N GLY A 104 8.31 6.85 2.30
CA GLY A 104 9.44 7.59 2.84
C GLY A 104 9.16 8.17 4.22
N LYS A 105 10.16 8.87 4.78
CA LYS A 105 10.14 9.42 6.15
C LYS A 105 8.98 10.40 6.43
N ALA A 106 8.32 10.92 5.40
CA ALA A 106 7.15 11.80 5.54
C ALA A 106 5.95 11.13 6.24
N LEU A 107 5.94 9.80 6.36
CA LEU A 107 4.87 9.05 7.02
C LEU A 107 5.07 8.88 8.53
N GLN A 108 6.26 9.20 9.06
CA GLN A 108 6.56 9.02 10.48
C GLN A 108 5.62 9.84 11.40
N PRO A 109 5.37 11.15 11.14
CA PRO A 109 4.45 11.93 11.96
C PRO A 109 3.01 11.38 11.93
N TRP A 110 2.61 10.77 10.81
CA TRP A 110 1.31 10.12 10.71
C TRP A 110 1.24 8.85 11.56
N VAL A 111 2.27 8.01 11.52
CA VAL A 111 2.36 6.82 12.38
C VAL A 111 2.30 7.23 13.85
N ASP A 112 2.97 8.32 14.22
CA ASP A 112 2.99 8.81 15.61
C ASP A 112 1.63 9.35 16.06
N ALA A 113 0.86 9.94 15.14
CA ALA A 113 -0.50 10.44 15.37
C ALA A 113 -1.59 9.34 15.44
N LEU A 114 -1.26 8.08 15.14
CA LEU A 114 -2.19 6.96 15.29
C LEU A 114 -2.55 6.74 16.77
N GLY A 115 -3.86 6.68 17.06
CA GLY A 115 -4.41 6.40 18.40
C GLY A 115 -5.22 7.53 19.07
N ALA A 116 -5.47 8.64 18.37
CA ALA A 116 -6.04 9.86 18.98
C ALA A 116 -7.58 10.00 18.95
N GLY A 117 -8.39 8.98 18.63
CA GLY A 117 -9.85 9.17 18.51
C GLY A 117 -10.71 7.98 18.91
N GLY A 118 -11.94 8.28 19.34
CA GLY A 118 -12.97 7.29 19.70
C GLY A 118 -13.94 7.02 18.56
N GLY A 119 -14.39 5.77 18.44
CA GLY A 119 -15.32 5.30 17.41
C GLY A 119 -14.63 4.80 16.14
N THR A 120 -15.08 3.65 15.64
CA THR A 120 -14.46 2.94 14.51
C THR A 120 -15.44 2.80 13.34
N PRO A 121 -15.28 3.61 12.27
CA PRO A 121 -15.92 3.43 10.98
C PRO A 121 -15.03 2.58 10.05
N LEU A 122 -14.55 1.42 10.54
CA LEU A 122 -13.66 0.54 9.75
C LEU A 122 -14.32 0.10 8.44
N PHE A 123 -15.61 -0.18 8.47
CA PHE A 123 -16.36 -0.63 7.30
C PHE A 123 -16.52 0.48 6.25
N ASP A 124 -16.71 1.74 6.68
CA ASP A 124 -16.73 2.88 5.76
C ASP A 124 -15.36 3.06 5.10
N ALA A 125 -14.27 2.81 5.83
CA ALA A 125 -12.93 2.82 5.27
C ALA A 125 -12.73 1.71 4.23
N ILE A 126 -13.19 0.49 4.51
CA ILE A 126 -13.14 -0.64 3.58
C ILE A 126 -13.95 -0.34 2.31
N GLY A 127 -15.17 0.19 2.45
CA GLY A 127 -16.01 0.57 1.31
C GLY A 127 -15.38 1.66 0.44
N GLN A 128 -14.85 2.72 1.05
CA GLN A 128 -14.13 3.79 0.33
C GLN A 128 -12.86 3.26 -0.35
N ALA A 129 -12.12 2.37 0.31
CA ALA A 129 -10.96 1.70 -0.24
C ALA A 129 -11.32 0.88 -1.49
N GLY A 130 -12.37 0.07 -1.43
CA GLY A 130 -12.83 -0.74 -2.55
C GLY A 130 -13.21 0.11 -3.77
N GLN A 131 -14.00 1.16 -3.56
CA GLN A 131 -14.38 2.09 -4.63
C GLN A 131 -13.17 2.78 -5.27
N TRP A 132 -12.20 3.19 -4.45
CA TRP A 132 -10.98 3.84 -4.92
C TRP A 132 -10.07 2.88 -5.69
N LEU A 133 -9.91 1.64 -5.20
CA LEU A 133 -9.15 0.59 -5.89
C LEU A 133 -9.77 0.25 -7.24
N ALA A 134 -11.10 0.08 -7.31
CA ALA A 134 -11.82 -0.21 -8.55
C ALA A 134 -11.63 0.89 -9.61
N GLN A 135 -11.76 2.17 -9.21
CA GLN A 135 -11.51 3.30 -10.10
C GLN A 135 -10.05 3.33 -10.58
N ARG A 136 -9.11 3.01 -9.69
CA ARG A 136 -7.69 3.03 -10.00
C ARG A 136 -7.26 1.87 -10.88
N HIS A 137 -7.84 0.69 -10.68
CA HIS A 137 -7.62 -0.48 -11.52
C HIS A 137 -8.07 -0.20 -12.97
N LYS A 138 -9.22 0.46 -13.16
CA LYS A 138 -9.67 0.92 -14.49
C LYS A 138 -8.67 1.88 -15.16
N ARG A 139 -8.04 2.77 -14.38
CA ARG A 139 -7.07 3.76 -14.90
C ARG A 139 -5.68 3.16 -15.14
N TYR A 140 -5.25 2.21 -14.31
CA TYR A 140 -3.93 1.60 -14.34
C TYR A 140 -4.01 0.07 -14.19
N PRO A 141 -4.46 -0.67 -15.22
CA PRO A 141 -4.67 -2.12 -15.12
C PRO A 141 -3.37 -2.93 -14.96
N ALA A 142 -2.21 -2.33 -15.27
CA ALA A 142 -0.90 -2.95 -15.08
C ALA A 142 -0.26 -2.63 -13.71
N GLU A 143 -0.95 -1.92 -12.81
CA GLU A 143 -0.48 -1.58 -11.46
C GLU A 143 -0.80 -2.74 -10.51
N SER A 144 0.21 -3.29 -9.83
CA SER A 144 -0.01 -4.34 -8.83
C SER A 144 -0.48 -3.72 -7.53
N GLN A 145 -1.76 -3.92 -7.19
CA GLN A 145 -2.36 -3.39 -5.98
C GLN A 145 -2.30 -4.42 -4.84
N ARG A 146 -2.10 -3.95 -3.61
CA ARG A 146 -2.16 -4.76 -2.40
C ARG A 146 -2.83 -3.97 -1.28
N VAL A 147 -3.59 -4.64 -0.43
CA VAL A 147 -4.26 -4.02 0.72
C VAL A 147 -3.70 -4.60 2.00
N LEU A 148 -3.42 -3.73 2.96
CA LEU A 148 -3.04 -4.09 4.31
C LEU A 148 -4.04 -3.43 5.28
N ILE A 149 -4.66 -4.21 6.14
CA ILE A 149 -5.66 -3.74 7.10
C ILE A 149 -5.14 -4.03 8.50
N LEU A 150 -5.06 -3.02 9.35
CA LEU A 150 -4.74 -3.18 10.76
C LEU A 150 -5.99 -2.87 11.58
N THR A 151 -6.47 -3.83 12.35
CA THR A 151 -7.64 -3.68 13.23
C THR A 151 -7.50 -4.51 14.50
N ASP A 152 -8.10 -4.04 15.59
CA ASP A 152 -8.21 -4.76 16.85
C ASP A 152 -9.47 -5.65 16.90
N GLY A 153 -10.20 -5.78 15.79
CA GLY A 153 -11.38 -6.65 15.69
C GLY A 153 -12.56 -6.22 16.59
N ARG A 154 -12.49 -5.06 17.27
CA ARG A 154 -13.48 -4.62 18.27
C ARG A 154 -14.68 -3.92 17.64
N VAL A 155 -15.25 -4.55 16.63
CA VAL A 155 -16.52 -4.14 16.00
C VAL A 155 -17.69 -4.85 16.66
N LYS A 156 -18.85 -4.20 16.84
CA LYS A 156 -20.02 -4.84 17.46
C LYS A 156 -20.66 -5.88 16.52
N GLN A 157 -20.73 -5.55 15.24
CA GLN A 157 -21.29 -6.37 14.16
C GLN A 157 -20.42 -6.20 12.92
N VAL A 158 -20.27 -7.28 12.15
CA VAL A 158 -19.61 -7.26 10.84
C VAL A 158 -20.72 -7.22 9.79
N PRO A 159 -20.89 -6.11 9.05
CA PRO A 159 -21.81 -6.06 7.91
C PRO A 159 -21.28 -6.94 6.79
N SER A 160 -22.10 -7.20 5.76
CA SER A 160 -21.62 -7.88 4.56
C SER A 160 -20.59 -7.01 3.85
N LEU A 161 -19.40 -7.55 3.60
CA LEU A 161 -18.32 -6.87 2.88
C LEU A 161 -18.10 -7.48 1.50
N GLU A 162 -17.77 -6.62 0.54
CA GLU A 162 -17.30 -7.07 -0.77
C GLU A 162 -15.79 -7.36 -0.71
N ALA A 163 -15.38 -8.48 -1.31
CA ALA A 163 -13.97 -8.84 -1.37
C ALA A 163 -13.17 -7.86 -2.24
N PHE A 164 -11.90 -7.67 -1.91
CA PHE A 164 -11.01 -6.91 -2.78
C PHE A 164 -10.54 -7.76 -3.95
N ASP A 165 -10.51 -7.19 -5.15
CA ASP A 165 -9.96 -7.82 -6.36
C ASP A 165 -8.41 -7.91 -6.35
N CYS A 166 -7.77 -7.80 -5.18
CA CYS A 166 -6.32 -7.77 -5.05
C CYS A 166 -5.84 -8.44 -3.76
N PRO A 167 -4.56 -8.87 -3.71
CA PRO A 167 -3.98 -9.49 -2.51
C PRO A 167 -4.15 -8.60 -1.29
N SER A 168 -4.82 -9.13 -0.28
CA SER A 168 -5.19 -8.41 0.93
C SER A 168 -4.68 -9.15 2.17
N LEU A 169 -4.14 -8.42 3.13
CA LEU A 169 -3.65 -8.94 4.41
C LEU A 169 -4.33 -8.16 5.53
N LEU A 170 -4.98 -8.87 6.44
CA LEU A 170 -5.53 -8.33 7.67
C LEU A 170 -4.64 -8.73 8.84
N ILE A 171 -4.17 -7.73 9.58
CA ILE A 171 -3.35 -7.89 10.78
C ILE A 171 -4.19 -7.53 11.99
N ASP A 172 -4.42 -8.54 12.81
CA ASP A 172 -5.12 -8.43 14.07
C ASP A 172 -4.16 -7.96 15.17
N ILE A 173 -4.44 -6.79 15.72
CA ILE A 173 -3.66 -6.18 16.81
C ILE A 173 -4.28 -6.45 18.19
N GLU A 174 -5.32 -7.29 18.28
CA GLU A 174 -6.01 -7.62 19.52
C GLU A 174 -5.21 -8.58 20.42
N ARG A 175 -4.66 -8.05 21.53
CA ARG A 175 -4.04 -8.87 22.58
C ARG A 175 -4.94 -9.10 23.81
N ALA A 176 -6.24 -9.28 23.58
CA ALA A 176 -7.16 -9.59 24.68
C ALA A 176 -7.17 -11.10 24.98
N PRO A 177 -7.33 -11.52 26.24
CA PRO A 177 -7.36 -12.94 26.62
C PRO A 177 -8.55 -13.72 26.00
N ILE A 178 -9.59 -13.02 25.53
CA ILE A 178 -10.73 -13.60 24.82
C ILE A 178 -10.72 -13.05 23.39
N ARG A 179 -10.47 -13.93 22.42
CA ARG A 179 -10.50 -13.61 20.99
C ARG A 179 -11.95 -13.52 20.54
N LEU A 180 -12.36 -12.37 20.04
CA LEU A 180 -13.74 -12.18 19.56
C LEU A 180 -13.98 -12.79 18.17
N GLY A 181 -12.93 -13.25 17.47
CA GLY A 181 -13.02 -13.94 16.18
C GLY A 181 -13.47 -13.06 15.00
N ARG A 182 -13.78 -11.79 15.26
CA ARG A 182 -14.35 -10.86 14.26
C ARG A 182 -13.33 -10.42 13.21
N ALA A 183 -12.07 -10.25 13.58
CA ALA A 183 -11.00 -9.93 12.63
C ALA A 183 -10.81 -11.05 11.60
N ALA A 184 -10.90 -12.32 12.02
CA ALA A 184 -10.86 -13.46 11.12
C ALA A 184 -12.10 -13.52 10.20
N GLU A 185 -13.29 -13.20 10.72
CA GLU A 185 -14.52 -13.12 9.90
C GLU A 185 -14.43 -12.00 8.85
N ILE A 186 -13.92 -10.83 9.21
CA ILE A 186 -13.66 -9.73 8.25
C ILE A 186 -12.67 -10.19 7.18
N ALA A 187 -11.56 -10.83 7.57
CA ALA A 187 -10.57 -11.34 6.63
C ALA A 187 -11.19 -12.34 5.65
N ARG A 188 -12.04 -13.25 6.15
CA ARG A 188 -12.76 -14.23 5.34
C ARG A 188 -13.70 -13.56 4.32
N GLN A 189 -14.50 -12.57 4.74
CA GLN A 189 -15.39 -11.86 3.81
C GLN A 189 -14.62 -11.05 2.76
N LEU A 190 -13.48 -10.49 3.14
CA LEU A 190 -12.62 -9.71 2.24
C LEU A 190 -11.73 -10.57 1.32
N ASN A 191 -11.75 -11.89 1.47
CA ASN A 191 -10.78 -12.81 0.87
C ASN A 191 -9.32 -12.40 1.17
N ALA A 192 -9.08 -11.92 2.38
CA ALA A 192 -7.78 -11.48 2.87
C ALA A 192 -7.10 -12.57 3.71
N GLU A 193 -5.77 -12.63 3.63
CA GLU A 193 -4.98 -13.43 4.56
C GLU A 193 -5.11 -12.85 5.98
N TYR A 194 -5.32 -13.70 6.97
CA TYR A 194 -5.40 -13.30 8.37
C TYR A 194 -4.06 -13.59 9.07
N ARG A 195 -3.48 -12.58 9.72
CA ARG A 195 -2.35 -12.74 10.63
C ARG A 195 -2.57 -12.02 11.93
N HIS A 196 -2.08 -12.61 13.01
CA HIS A 196 -2.09 -11.96 14.31
C HIS A 196 -0.77 -11.24 14.53
N ILE A 197 -0.77 -10.09 15.22
CA ILE A 197 0.46 -9.32 15.44
C ILE A 197 1.56 -10.13 16.16
N ASP A 198 1.18 -11.10 17.00
CA ASP A 198 2.14 -11.96 17.71
C ASP A 198 2.77 -13.06 16.84
N THR A 199 2.19 -13.37 15.68
CA THR A 199 2.79 -14.32 14.74
C THR A 199 3.80 -13.65 13.80
N LEU A 200 3.87 -12.33 13.84
CA LEU A 200 4.86 -11.50 13.13
C LEU A 200 6.05 -11.28 14.08
N LYS A 201 6.90 -12.31 14.20
CA LYS A 201 8.18 -12.23 14.91
C LYS A 201 9.30 -11.81 13.97
#